data_AF-A0ABC8THK3-F1
#
_entry.id   AF-A0ABC8THK3-F1
#
_cell.length_a   1.000
_cell.length_b   1.000
_cell.length_c   1.000
_cell.angle_alpha   90.00
_cell.angle_beta   90.00
_cell.angle_gamma   90.00
#
_symmetry.space_group_name_H-M   'P 1'
#
loop_
_entity.id
_entity.type
_entity.pdbx_description
1 polymer ?
#
loop_
_entity_poly.entity_id
_entity_poly.type
_entity_poly.pdbx_seq_one_letter_code
_entity_poly.pdbx_strand_id
1 'polypeptide(L)'
;RLAYKPNRVEESQWRALVYYWSTPKARGKSERNKLIRSKKKFHHTIGRTNFACVMEREKKKHNGKKMSCIEVFKVAYSKKDGRPVNDAVAQALSDMDELVSQMPESSMQSSSVVDEIFTQVMGLE
;
A
#
# COMPACT_ATOMS: atom_id res chain seq x y z
N ARG A 1 14.11 29.68 8.01
CA ARG A 1 14.59 28.54 7.17
C ARG A 1 16.06 28.71 6.82
N LEU A 2 16.47 29.85 6.27
CA LEU A 2 17.89 30.12 5.97
C LEU A 2 18.81 30.03 7.20
N ALA A 3 18.37 30.53 8.36
CA ALA A 3 19.12 30.48 9.62
C ALA A 3 19.44 29.07 10.15
N TYR A 4 18.77 28.02 9.66
CA TYR A 4 18.95 26.65 10.14
C TYR A 4 19.76 25.81 9.14
N LYS A 5 20.91 26.35 8.70
CA LYS A 5 21.80 25.66 7.77
C LYS A 5 22.53 24.50 8.46
N PRO A 6 22.51 23.28 7.92
CA PRO A 6 23.35 22.20 8.42
C PRO A 6 24.85 22.49 8.24
N ASN A 7 25.70 22.06 9.19
CA ASN A 7 27.15 22.28 9.11
C ASN A 7 27.79 21.64 7.88
N ARG A 8 27.25 20.51 7.40
CA ARG A 8 27.75 19.72 6.26
C ARG A 8 27.40 20.28 4.89
N VAL A 9 26.59 21.34 4.82
CA VAL A 9 26.08 21.89 3.56
C VAL A 9 26.65 23.29 3.37
N GLU A 10 27.15 23.58 2.18
CA GLU A 10 27.66 24.90 1.82
C GLU A 10 26.50 25.92 1.76
N GLU A 11 26.77 27.18 2.06
CA GLU A 11 25.71 28.18 2.24
C GLU A 11 24.95 28.50 0.95
N SER A 12 25.65 28.65 -0.18
CA SER A 12 25.01 28.89 -1.48
C SER A 12 24.07 27.74 -1.87
N GLN A 13 24.47 26.48 -1.62
CA GLN A 13 23.64 25.30 -1.84
C GLN A 13 22.38 25.31 -0.96
N TRP A 14 22.53 25.66 0.32
CA TRP A 14 21.39 25.76 1.24
C TRP A 14 20.42 26.87 0.84
N ARG A 15 20.95 28.05 0.47
CA ARG A 15 20.13 29.18 -0.03
C ARG A 15 19.35 28.79 -1.28
N ALA A 16 20.01 28.15 -2.25
CA ALA A 16 19.37 27.68 -3.47
C ALA A 16 18.24 26.66 -3.18
N LEU A 17 18.48 25.72 -2.27
CA LEU A 17 17.48 24.73 -1.87
C LEU A 17 16.27 25.38 -1.18
N VAL A 18 16.51 26.29 -0.23
CA VAL A 18 15.42 27.00 0.47
C VAL A 18 14.61 27.86 -0.50
N TYR A 19 15.27 28.51 -1.45
CA TYR A 19 14.60 29.29 -2.50
C TYR A 19 13.72 28.38 -3.37
N TYR A 20 14.25 27.26 -3.86
CA TYR A 20 13.50 26.29 -4.65
C TYR A 20 12.22 25.81 -3.94
N TRP A 21 12.31 25.39 -2.67
CA TRP A 21 11.15 24.93 -1.90
C TRP A 21 10.20 26.06 -1.48
N SER A 22 10.62 27.32 -1.62
CA SER A 22 9.75 28.48 -1.38
C SER A 22 8.93 28.85 -2.61
N THR A 23 9.30 28.37 -3.81
CA THR A 23 8.57 28.62 -5.06
C THR A 23 7.12 28.13 -4.99
N PRO A 24 6.17 28.81 -5.66
CA PRO A 24 4.77 28.37 -5.69
C PRO A 24 4.59 26.94 -6.19
N LYS A 25 5.37 26.53 -7.22
CA LYS A 25 5.33 25.19 -7.80
C LYS A 25 5.73 24.11 -6.77
N ALA A 26 6.83 24.30 -6.05
CA ALA A 26 7.29 23.34 -5.05
C ALA A 26 6.36 23.29 -3.82
N ARG A 27 5.79 24.44 -3.43
CA ARG A 27 4.80 24.52 -2.35
C ARG A 27 3.51 23.77 -2.71
N GLY A 28 2.95 24.02 -3.88
CA GLY A 28 1.75 23.31 -4.34
C GLY A 28 1.97 21.80 -4.48
N LYS A 29 3.18 21.36 -4.91
CA LYS A 29 3.55 19.93 -4.88
C LYS A 29 3.56 19.37 -3.46
N SER A 30 4.10 20.12 -2.51
CA SER A 30 4.17 19.72 -1.10
C SER A 30 2.79 19.62 -0.45
N GLU A 31 1.92 20.59 -0.68
CA GLU A 31 0.54 20.59 -0.18
C GLU A 31 -0.28 19.43 -0.76
N ARG A 32 -0.21 19.21 -2.08
CA ARG A 32 -0.84 18.06 -2.73
C ARG A 32 -0.36 16.73 -2.12
N ASN A 33 0.95 16.58 -1.95
CA ASN A 33 1.52 15.36 -1.35
C ASN A 33 1.10 15.17 0.11
N LYS A 34 0.95 16.24 0.89
CA LYS A 34 0.39 16.17 2.26
C LYS A 34 -1.06 15.68 2.25
N LEU A 35 -1.89 16.20 1.35
CA LEU A 35 -3.28 15.78 1.20
C LEU A 35 -3.40 14.32 0.75
N ILE A 36 -2.58 13.89 -0.21
CA ILE A 36 -2.52 12.49 -0.64
C ILE A 36 -2.10 11.60 0.53
N ARG A 37 -1.07 12.01 1.29
CA ARG A 37 -0.59 11.26 2.44
C ARG A 37 -1.66 11.16 3.55
N SER A 38 -2.42 12.22 3.81
CA SER A 38 -3.48 12.19 4.82
C SER A 38 -4.67 11.32 4.39
N LYS A 39 -4.92 11.19 3.09
CA LYS A 39 -5.97 10.32 2.53
C LYS A 39 -5.56 8.85 2.42
N LYS A 40 -4.27 8.53 2.49
CA LYS A 40 -3.77 7.16 2.34
C LYS A 40 -4.18 6.30 3.54
N LYS A 41 -5.17 5.43 3.34
CA LYS A 41 -5.69 4.51 4.37
C LYS A 41 -4.87 3.22 4.51
N PHE A 42 -4.34 2.72 3.40
CA PHE A 42 -3.67 1.42 3.33
C PHE A 42 -2.14 1.58 3.26
N HIS A 43 -1.44 1.06 4.27
CA HIS A 43 0.02 1.03 4.33
C HIS A 43 0.52 -0.42 4.31
N HIS A 44 1.21 -0.82 3.23
CA HIS A 44 1.76 -2.17 3.13
C HIS A 44 3.02 -2.33 4.00
N THR A 45 3.31 -3.57 4.43
CA THR A 45 4.43 -3.94 5.31
C THR A 45 5.56 -4.66 4.60
N ILE A 46 5.45 -4.87 3.28
CA ILE A 46 6.41 -5.64 2.47
C ILE A 46 7.74 -4.92 2.17
N GLY A 47 7.90 -3.70 2.70
CA GLY A 47 9.11 -2.90 2.57
C GLY A 47 9.43 -2.53 1.13
N ARG A 48 10.65 -2.85 0.67
CA ARG A 48 11.11 -2.59 -0.71
C ARG A 48 10.64 -3.64 -1.72
N THR A 49 9.86 -4.62 -1.28
CA THR A 49 9.31 -5.67 -2.16
C THR A 49 8.09 -5.12 -2.89
N ASN A 50 7.94 -5.41 -4.19
CA ASN A 50 6.69 -5.15 -4.92
C ASN A 50 5.72 -6.35 -4.79
N PHE A 51 4.45 -6.17 -5.15
CA PHE A 51 3.44 -7.23 -5.06
C PHE A 51 3.74 -8.44 -5.96
N ALA A 52 4.35 -8.23 -7.13
CA ALA A 52 4.72 -9.33 -8.04
C ALA A 52 5.77 -10.27 -7.42
N CYS A 53 6.77 -9.72 -6.75
CA CYS A 53 7.77 -10.48 -6.01
C CYS A 53 7.17 -11.18 -4.79
N VAL A 54 6.13 -10.61 -4.15
CA VAL A 54 5.38 -11.29 -3.09
C VAL A 54 4.65 -12.50 -3.68
N MET A 55 3.90 -12.31 -4.77
CA MET A 55 3.21 -13.40 -5.47
C MET A 55 4.14 -14.54 -5.85
N GLU A 56 5.30 -14.24 -6.45
CA GLU A 56 6.24 -15.27 -6.86
C GLU A 56 6.86 -16.01 -5.66
N ARG A 57 7.22 -15.27 -4.61
CA ARG A 57 7.79 -15.84 -3.38
C ARG A 57 6.81 -16.80 -2.71
N GLU A 58 5.56 -16.39 -2.56
CA GLU A 58 4.54 -17.23 -1.93
C GLU A 58 4.14 -18.40 -2.85
N LYS A 59 4.08 -18.21 -4.17
CA LYS A 59 3.91 -19.29 -5.14
C LYS A 59 4.98 -20.38 -4.98
N LYS A 60 6.25 -20.00 -4.79
CA LYS A 60 7.35 -20.94 -4.54
C LYS A 60 7.18 -21.71 -3.24
N LYS A 61 6.64 -21.07 -2.19
CA LYS A 61 6.36 -21.74 -0.90
C LYS A 61 5.16 -22.69 -0.97
N HIS A 62 4.17 -22.39 -1.80
CA HIS A 62 2.94 -23.18 -1.95
C HIS A 62 2.99 -24.12 -3.17
N ASN A 63 4.12 -24.78 -3.42
CA ASN A 63 4.29 -25.79 -4.48
C ASN A 63 3.84 -25.32 -5.88
N GLY A 64 4.02 -24.05 -6.21
CA GLY A 64 3.64 -23.50 -7.51
C GLY A 64 2.18 -23.05 -7.63
N LYS A 65 1.36 -23.18 -6.57
CA LYS A 65 -0.02 -22.68 -6.56
C LYS A 65 -0.03 -21.16 -6.66
N LYS A 66 -0.82 -20.63 -7.61
CA LYS A 66 -1.01 -19.18 -7.76
C LYS A 66 -1.85 -18.66 -6.58
N MET A 67 -1.37 -17.58 -5.95
CA MET A 67 -2.15 -16.87 -4.93
C MET A 67 -3.25 -16.00 -5.54
N SER A 68 -4.34 -15.81 -4.81
CA SER A 68 -5.35 -14.79 -5.13
C SER A 68 -4.91 -13.39 -4.70
N CYS A 69 -5.55 -12.35 -5.24
CA CYS A 69 -5.31 -10.96 -4.83
C CYS A 69 -5.59 -10.74 -3.33
N ILE A 70 -6.62 -11.41 -2.79
CA ILE A 70 -6.96 -11.35 -1.36
C ILE A 70 -5.83 -11.93 -0.52
N GLU A 71 -5.25 -13.06 -0.91
CA GLU A 71 -4.12 -13.67 -0.19
C GLU A 71 -2.88 -12.77 -0.23
N VAL A 72 -2.57 -12.19 -1.39
CA VAL A 72 -1.47 -11.23 -1.54
C VAL A 72 -1.71 -10.00 -0.67
N PHE A 73 -2.95 -9.52 -0.61
CA PHE A 73 -3.35 -8.41 0.25
C PHE A 73 -3.19 -8.76 1.73
N LYS A 74 -3.64 -9.94 2.16
CA LYS A 74 -3.42 -10.46 3.53
C LYS A 74 -1.95 -10.47 3.88
N VAL A 75 -1.08 -11.00 3.01
CA VAL A 75 0.38 -11.00 3.23
C VAL A 75 0.94 -9.57 3.30
N ALA A 76 0.46 -8.68 2.44
CA ALA A 76 1.06 -7.37 2.29
C ALA A 76 0.62 -6.33 3.32
N TYR A 77 -0.55 -6.53 3.95
CA TYR A 77 -1.15 -5.59 4.89
C TYR A 77 -1.35 -6.20 6.28
N SER A 78 -0.77 -7.37 6.55
CA SER A 78 -0.70 -7.95 7.89
C SER A 78 0.69 -7.75 8.52
N LYS A 79 0.72 -7.79 9.85
CA LYS A 79 1.93 -7.89 10.66
C LYS A 79 2.46 -9.33 10.61
N LYS A 80 3.66 -9.56 11.15
CA LYS A 80 4.25 -10.91 11.26
C LYS A 80 3.37 -11.89 12.04
N ASP A 81 2.59 -11.37 13.00
CA ASP A 81 1.66 -12.15 13.82
C ASP A 81 0.30 -12.40 13.13
N GLY A 82 0.16 -12.06 11.85
CA GLY A 82 -1.07 -12.25 11.06
C GLY A 82 -2.17 -11.20 11.31
N ARG A 83 -1.98 -10.28 12.26
CA ARG A 83 -2.95 -9.22 12.54
C ARG A 83 -2.92 -8.11 11.47
N PRO A 84 -4.07 -7.51 11.14
CA PRO A 84 -4.12 -6.32 10.28
C PRO A 84 -3.24 -5.19 10.81
N VAL A 85 -2.68 -4.38 9.91
CA VAL A 85 -1.82 -3.25 10.29
C VAL A 85 -2.60 -2.08 10.90
N ASN A 86 -3.86 -1.90 10.50
CA ASN A 86 -4.77 -0.88 11.00
C ASN A 86 -6.24 -1.32 10.79
N ASP A 87 -7.17 -0.53 11.34
CA ASP A 87 -8.60 -0.83 11.30
C ASP A 87 -9.18 -0.79 9.88
N ALA A 88 -8.66 0.08 9.01
CA ALA A 88 -9.10 0.14 7.62
C ALA A 88 -8.78 -1.16 6.86
N VAL A 89 -7.61 -1.77 7.10
CA VAL A 89 -7.26 -3.09 6.55
C VAL A 89 -8.12 -4.16 7.20
N ALA A 90 -8.37 -4.08 8.51
CA ALA A 90 -9.22 -5.05 9.19
C ALA A 90 -10.64 -5.08 8.59
N GLN A 91 -11.23 -3.89 8.35
CA GLN A 91 -12.53 -3.77 7.69
C GLN A 91 -12.50 -4.35 6.28
N ALA A 92 -11.53 -3.95 5.45
CA ALA A 92 -11.44 -4.46 4.08
C ALA A 92 -11.27 -5.98 4.02
N LEU A 93 -10.51 -6.56 4.94
CA LEU A 93 -10.39 -8.02 5.06
C LEU A 93 -11.69 -8.69 5.49
N SER A 94 -12.43 -8.06 6.41
CA SER A 94 -13.74 -8.54 6.85
C SER A 94 -14.75 -8.52 5.70
N ASP A 95 -14.82 -7.43 4.93
CA ASP A 95 -15.72 -7.29 3.79
C ASP A 95 -15.40 -8.33 2.71
N MET A 96 -14.10 -8.57 2.45
CA MET A 96 -13.64 -9.63 1.55
C MET A 96 -14.05 -11.02 2.04
N ASP A 97 -13.83 -11.34 3.32
CA ASP A 97 -14.14 -12.64 3.89
C ASP A 97 -15.66 -12.90 3.94
N GLU A 98 -16.48 -11.86 4.17
CA GLU A 98 -17.94 -11.94 4.11
C GLU A 98 -18.43 -12.26 2.70
N LEU A 99 -17.95 -11.53 1.68
CA LEU A 99 -18.32 -11.78 0.28
C LEU A 99 -17.87 -13.17 -0.19
N VAL A 100 -16.68 -13.60 0.22
CA VAL A 100 -16.19 -14.95 -0.07
C VAL A 100 -17.10 -16.03 0.57
N SER A 101 -17.61 -15.80 1.77
CA SER A 101 -18.48 -16.75 2.48
C SER A 101 -19.88 -16.89 1.86
N GLN A 102 -20.34 -15.89 1.11
CA GLN A 102 -21.63 -15.92 0.41
C GLN A 102 -21.57 -16.71 -0.91
N MET A 103 -20.37 -17.09 -1.37
CA MET A 103 -20.16 -17.76 -2.65
C MET A 103 -20.19 -19.29 -2.51
N PRO A 104 -20.69 -20.02 -3.53
CA PRO A 104 -20.69 -21.49 -3.50
C PRO A 104 -19.25 -22.04 -3.53
N GLU A 105 -18.97 -23.11 -2.77
CA GLU A 105 -17.63 -23.71 -2.65
C GLU A 105 -16.97 -24.07 -3.99
N SER A 106 -17.75 -24.39 -5.03
CA SER A 106 -17.21 -24.68 -6.37
C SER A 106 -16.55 -23.47 -7.02
N SER A 107 -17.02 -22.25 -6.71
CA SER A 107 -16.49 -21.00 -7.24
C SER A 107 -15.22 -20.53 -6.52
N MET A 108 -15.02 -20.95 -5.26
CA MET A 108 -13.84 -20.63 -4.45
C MET A 108 -12.55 -21.30 -4.94
N GLN A 109 -12.65 -22.34 -5.79
CA GLN A 109 -11.50 -22.99 -6.39
C GLN A 109 -10.87 -22.18 -7.53
N SER A 110 -11.62 -21.24 -8.10
CA SER A 110 -11.13 -20.37 -9.17
C SER A 110 -10.54 -19.08 -8.59
N SER A 111 -9.25 -18.84 -8.85
CA SER A 111 -8.61 -17.60 -8.38
C SER A 111 -9.23 -16.35 -9.03
N SER A 112 -9.87 -16.47 -10.20
CA SER A 112 -10.46 -15.32 -10.92
C SER A 112 -11.67 -14.75 -10.21
N VAL A 113 -12.57 -15.59 -9.69
CA VAL A 113 -13.77 -15.13 -8.96
C VAL A 113 -13.37 -14.43 -7.65
N VAL A 114 -12.33 -14.93 -6.98
CA VAL A 114 -11.79 -14.29 -5.77
C VAL A 114 -11.14 -12.93 -6.09
N ASP A 115 -10.51 -12.79 -7.26
CA ASP A 115 -9.92 -11.53 -7.73
C ASP A 115 -11.01 -10.50 -8.11
N GLU A 116 -12.18 -10.94 -8.57
CA GLU A 116 -13.35 -10.07 -8.80
C GLU A 116 -13.89 -9.50 -7.48
N ILE A 117 -14.00 -10.32 -6.42
CA ILE A 117 -14.38 -9.85 -5.07
C ILE A 117 -13.39 -8.81 -4.56
N PHE A 118 -12.09 -9.05 -4.73
CA PHE A 118 -11.07 -8.08 -4.37
C PHE A 118 -11.28 -6.74 -5.10
N THR A 119 -11.59 -6.80 -6.40
CA THR A 119 -11.84 -5.61 -7.21
C THR A 119 -13.12 -4.88 -6.78
N GLN A 120 -14.16 -5.62 -6.37
CA GLN A 120 -15.37 -5.03 -5.83
C GLN A 120 -15.12 -4.30 -4.50
N VAL A 121 -14.35 -4.90 -3.57
CA VAL A 121 -14.07 -4.25 -2.27
C VAL A 121 -13.12 -3.07 -2.41
N MET A 122 -12.07 -3.22 -3.21
CA MET A 122 -10.98 -2.22 -3.30
C MET A 122 -11.19 -1.17 -4.40
N GLY A 123 -12.05 -1.45 -5.37
CA GLY A 123 -12.30 -0.60 -6.55
C GLY A 123 -13.49 0.32 -6.43
N LEU A 124 -14.24 0.28 -5.32
CA LEU A 124 -15.27 1.27 -5.02
C LEU A 124 -14.59 2.60 -4.61
N GLU A 125 -14.48 3.53 -5.57
CA GLU A 125 -14.10 4.93 -5.33
C GLU A 125 -15.32 5.83 -5.14
#